data_AF-A0A9W9HLG5-F1
#
_entry.id   AF-A0A9W9HLG5-F1
#
_cell.length_a   1.000
_cell.length_b   1.000
_cell.length_c   1.000
_cell.angle_alpha   90.00
_cell.angle_beta   90.00
_cell.angle_gamma   90.00
#
_symmetry.space_group_name_H-M   'P 1'
#
loop_
_entity.id
_entity.type
_entity.pdbx_description
1 polymer ?
#
loop_
_entity_poly.entity_id
_entity_poly.type
_entity_poly.pdbx_seq_one_letter_code
_entity_poly.pdbx_strand_id
1 'polypeptide(L)'
;MPDVVPGTQTVPNLKPDYEVRLLLNPSAVLSPQYELTGNVISSFDMPPTVIKMNVQFLDTSSKELYTADWSARIRKMENEDDFELTYK
;
A
#
# COMPACT_ATOMS: atom_id res chain seq x y z
N MET A 1 -0.02 -51.35 -2.70
CA MET A 1 0.29 -50.07 -2.04
C MET A 1 -0.71 -49.06 -2.59
N PRO A 2 -1.66 -48.53 -1.81
CA PRO A 2 -2.58 -47.51 -2.32
C PRO A 2 -1.85 -46.15 -2.34
N ASP A 3 -2.00 -45.44 -3.46
CA ASP A 3 -1.49 -44.08 -3.64
C ASP A 3 -2.20 -43.10 -2.68
N VAL A 4 -1.41 -42.39 -1.88
CA VAL A 4 -1.89 -41.28 -1.05
C VAL A 4 -2.00 -40.06 -1.95
N VAL A 5 -3.23 -39.67 -2.30
CA VAL A 5 -3.51 -38.40 -2.97
C VAL A 5 -3.25 -37.27 -1.96
N PRO A 6 -2.37 -36.29 -2.24
CA PRO A 6 -2.16 -35.16 -1.35
C PRO A 6 -3.47 -34.38 -1.19
N GLY A 7 -3.93 -34.22 0.05
CA GLY A 7 -5.10 -33.39 0.35
C GLY A 7 -4.88 -31.97 -0.16
N THR A 8 -5.85 -31.43 -0.89
CA THR A 8 -5.88 -30.02 -1.30
C THR A 8 -5.93 -29.15 -0.04
N GLN A 9 -4.84 -28.45 0.27
CA GLN A 9 -4.87 -27.38 1.27
C GLN A 9 -5.84 -26.30 0.80
N THR A 10 -6.87 -26.03 1.58
CA THR A 10 -7.78 -24.93 1.35
C THR A 10 -7.01 -23.63 1.59
N VAL A 11 -6.70 -22.89 0.52
CA VAL A 11 -6.21 -21.52 0.64
C VAL A 11 -7.39 -20.68 1.14
N PRO A 12 -7.30 -20.02 2.30
CA PRO A 12 -8.37 -19.15 2.77
C PRO A 12 -8.63 -18.05 1.73
N ASN A 13 -9.90 -17.75 1.48
CA ASN A 13 -10.28 -16.66 0.58
C ASN A 13 -9.62 -15.35 1.03
N LEU A 14 -9.12 -14.57 0.07
CA LEU A 14 -8.61 -13.23 0.32
C LEU A 14 -9.69 -12.39 1.03
N LYS A 15 -9.37 -11.89 2.21
CA LYS A 15 -10.25 -10.97 2.96
C LYS A 15 -10.16 -9.60 2.28
N PRO A 16 -11.27 -9.00 1.83
CA PRO A 16 -11.24 -7.68 1.23
C PRO A 16 -10.92 -6.62 2.26
N ASP A 17 -10.00 -5.72 1.91
CA ASP A 17 -9.75 -4.47 2.62
C ASP A 17 -10.50 -3.33 1.94
N TYR A 18 -11.05 -2.42 2.75
CA TYR A 18 -11.78 -1.25 2.27
C TYR A 18 -11.04 0.02 2.70
N GLU A 19 -10.88 0.96 1.77
CA GLU A 19 -10.17 2.22 2.00
C GLU A 19 -10.96 3.37 1.35
N VAL A 20 -11.09 4.49 2.05
CA VAL A 20 -11.64 5.74 1.50
C VAL A 20 -10.48 6.71 1.28
N ARG A 21 -10.30 7.17 0.03
CA ARG A 21 -9.26 8.15 -0.33
C ARG A 21 -9.88 9.48 -0.68
N LEU A 22 -9.35 10.55 -0.10
CA LEU A 22 -9.77 11.92 -0.34
C LEU A 22 -8.60 12.69 -0.95
N LEU A 23 -8.84 13.35 -2.09
CA LEU A 23 -7.88 14.31 -2.65
C LEU A 23 -8.13 15.66 -2.02
N LEU A 24 -7.19 16.12 -1.17
CA LEU A 24 -7.32 17.38 -0.43
C LEU A 24 -6.69 18.55 -1.19
N ASN A 25 -7.21 19.76 -0.99
CA ASN A 25 -6.59 20.98 -1.53
C ASN A 25 -5.28 21.27 -0.77
N PRO A 26 -4.10 21.25 -1.44
CA PRO A 26 -2.81 21.43 -0.75
C PRO A 26 -2.72 22.73 0.03
N SER A 27 -3.28 23.83 -0.50
CA SER A 27 -3.26 25.14 0.16
C SER A 27 -4.09 25.21 1.45
N ALA A 28 -5.00 24.25 1.65
CA ALA A 28 -5.82 24.16 2.86
C ALA A 28 -5.20 23.25 3.94
N VAL A 29 -4.23 22.40 3.58
CA VAL A 29 -3.72 21.35 4.47
C VAL A 29 -2.23 21.38 4.71
N LEU A 30 -1.45 22.01 3.81
CA LEU A 30 0.00 22.11 3.91
C LEU A 30 0.46 23.51 4.34
N SER A 31 1.57 23.55 5.09
CA SER A 31 2.35 24.75 5.35
C SER A 31 3.18 25.15 4.12
N PRO A 32 3.76 26.37 4.09
CA PRO A 32 4.72 26.75 3.04
C PRO A 32 5.96 25.85 2.96
N GLN A 33 6.24 25.06 4.01
CA GLN A 33 7.32 24.08 4.07
C GLN A 33 6.90 22.69 3.54
N TYR A 34 5.67 22.56 3.02
CA TYR A 34 5.08 21.30 2.54
C TYR A 34 4.84 20.24 3.62
N GLU A 35 4.61 20.67 4.85
CA GLU A 35 4.26 19.81 5.99
C GLU A 35 2.78 19.95 6.32
N LEU A 36 2.16 18.94 6.94
CA LEU A 36 0.78 19.06 7.42
C LEU A 36 0.67 20.19 8.45
N THR A 37 -0.36 21.02 8.32
CA THR A 37 -0.65 22.05 9.33
C THR A 37 -1.07 21.42 10.65
N GLY A 38 -0.80 22.10 11.77
CA GLY A 38 -1.15 21.61 13.11
C GLY A 38 -2.63 21.27 13.28
N ASN A 39 -3.52 22.04 12.63
CA ASN A 39 -4.97 21.77 12.66
C ASN A 39 -5.33 20.45 11.95
N VAL A 40 -4.66 20.12 10.85
CA VAL A 40 -4.87 18.85 10.14
C VAL A 40 -4.31 17.69 10.98
N ILE A 41 -3.13 17.86 11.57
CA ILE A 41 -2.54 16.85 12.45
C ILE A 41 -3.48 16.53 13.62
N SER A 42 -3.99 17.55 14.31
CA SER A 42 -4.88 17.35 15.47
C SER A 42 -6.27 16.84 15.09
N SER A 43 -6.84 17.26 13.97
CA SER A 43 -8.19 16.84 13.55
C SER A 43 -8.24 15.38 13.10
N PHE A 44 -7.14 14.86 12.56
CA PHE A 44 -7.06 13.49 12.01
C PHE A 44 -6.17 12.55 12.83
N ASP A 45 -5.70 12.98 14.01
CA ASP A 45 -4.78 12.23 14.87
C ASP A 45 -3.54 11.70 14.12
N MET A 46 -2.98 12.55 13.25
CA MET A 46 -1.82 12.17 12.44
C MET A 46 -0.56 12.13 13.28
N PRO A 47 0.40 11.23 12.98
CA PRO A 47 1.72 11.28 13.58
C PRO A 47 2.41 12.64 13.31
N PRO A 48 3.12 13.21 14.29
CA PRO A 48 3.76 14.52 14.14
C PRO A 48 5.05 14.46 13.30
N THR A 49 5.59 13.27 13.07
CA THR A 49 6.84 13.04 12.34
C THR A 49 6.56 12.55 10.93
N VAL A 50 7.21 13.18 9.95
CA VAL A 50 7.20 12.73 8.56
C VAL A 50 8.00 11.44 8.43
N ILE A 51 7.41 10.42 7.80
CA ILE A 51 8.07 9.15 7.48
C ILE A 51 8.15 9.03 5.96
N LYS A 52 9.34 8.85 5.41
CA LYS A 52 9.49 8.64 3.96
C LYS A 52 9.06 7.23 3.56
N MET A 53 8.42 7.13 2.41
CA MET A 53 8.01 5.86 1.81
C MET A 53 8.46 5.83 0.35
N ASN A 54 9.20 4.78 -0.02
CA ASN A 54 9.51 4.50 -1.42
C ASN A 54 8.60 3.39 -1.93
N VAL A 55 8.06 3.58 -3.13
CA VAL A 55 7.20 2.59 -3.79
C VAL A 55 7.72 2.37 -5.20
N GLN A 56 7.98 1.11 -5.55
CA GLN A 56 8.29 0.68 -6.90
C GLN A 56 7.15 -0.19 -7.42
N PHE A 57 6.58 0.21 -8.55
CA PHE A 57 5.60 -0.60 -9.26
C PHE A 57 6.31 -1.54 -10.25
N LEU A 58 5.83 -2.77 -10.32
CA LEU A 58 6.38 -3.82 -11.17
C LEU A 58 5.32 -4.23 -12.19
N ASP A 59 5.73 -4.36 -13.45
CA ASP A 59 4.92 -4.92 -14.52
C ASP A 59 5.83 -5.50 -15.60
N THR A 60 5.25 -6.22 -16.56
CA THR A 60 5.96 -6.65 -17.76
C THR A 60 6.16 -5.47 -18.72
N SER A 61 7.05 -5.60 -19.70
CA SER A 61 7.22 -4.56 -20.73
C SER A 61 5.92 -4.29 -21.51
N SER A 62 5.01 -5.27 -21.52
CA SER A 62 3.71 -5.21 -22.18
C SER A 62 2.57 -4.75 -21.26
N LYS A 63 2.84 -4.44 -19.98
CA LYS A 63 1.84 -4.00 -18.99
C LYS A 63 0.69 -4.98 -18.77
N GLU A 64 1.00 -6.27 -18.74
CA GLU A 64 -0.02 -7.32 -18.63
C GLU A 64 -0.73 -7.29 -17.28
N LEU A 65 -0.03 -6.96 -16.19
CA LEU A 65 -0.65 -6.86 -14.87
C LEU A 65 -1.66 -5.72 -14.83
N TYR A 66 -1.24 -4.53 -15.27
CA TYR A 66 -2.13 -3.38 -15.36
C TYR A 66 -3.36 -3.65 -16.23
N THR A 67 -3.18 -4.30 -17.38
CA THR A 67 -4.29 -4.64 -18.30
C THR A 67 -5.26 -5.66 -17.69
N ALA A 68 -4.79 -6.48 -16.75
CA ALA A 68 -5.59 -7.42 -15.99
C ALA A 68 -6.14 -6.82 -14.68
N ASP A 69 -6.13 -5.50 -14.54
CA ASP A 69 -6.55 -4.76 -13.35
C ASP A 69 -5.74 -5.07 -12.07
N TRP A 70 -4.52 -5.59 -12.22
CA TRP A 70 -3.58 -5.85 -11.12
C TRP A 70 -2.49 -4.79 -11.00
N SER A 71 -2.04 -4.55 -9.77
CA SER A 71 -0.89 -3.70 -9.48
C SER A 71 0.04 -4.35 -8.47
N ALA A 72 1.19 -4.83 -8.94
CA ALA A 72 2.27 -5.33 -8.09
C ALA A 72 3.20 -4.19 -7.67
N ARG A 73 3.57 -4.15 -6.38
CA ARG A 73 4.48 -3.13 -5.84
C ARG A 73 5.37 -3.65 -4.73
N ILE A 74 6.58 -3.09 -4.67
CA ILE A 74 7.48 -3.18 -3.52
C ILE A 74 7.40 -1.85 -2.77
N ARG A 75 7.20 -1.90 -1.45
CA ARG A 75 7.17 -0.74 -0.56
C ARG A 75 8.30 -0.83 0.48
N LYS A 76 8.98 0.29 0.71
CA LYS A 76 9.98 0.48 1.76
C LYS A 76 9.67 1.71 2.59
N MET A 77 9.40 1.52 3.87
CA MET A 77 9.24 2.61 4.83
C MET A 77 10.59 2.98 5.45
N GLU A 78 10.81 4.27 5.68
CA GLU A 78 11.93 4.77 6.47
C GLU A 78 11.83 4.21 7.92
N ASN A 79 12.96 3.78 8.49
CA ASN A 79 13.08 3.18 9.82
C ASN A 79 12.50 1.76 9.99
N GLU A 80 12.02 1.12 8.93
CA GLU A 80 11.76 -0.32 8.93
C GLU A 80 12.93 -1.04 8.25
N ASP A 81 13.24 -2.28 8.65
CA ASP A 81 14.33 -3.07 8.04
C ASP A 81 13.85 -3.88 6.83
N ASP A 82 12.58 -4.28 6.83
CA ASP A 82 12.00 -5.16 5.82
C ASP A 82 11.51 -4.41 4.56
N PHE A 83 11.15 -5.19 3.55
CA PHE A 83 10.42 -4.73 2.36
C PHE A 83 9.07 -5.43 2.31
N GLU A 84 8.04 -4.69 1.92
CA GLU A 84 6.70 -5.25 1.69
C GLU A 84 6.47 -5.46 0.19
N LEU A 85 6.12 -6.68 -0.21
CA LEU A 85 5.62 -7.00 -1.55
C LEU A 85 4.10 -7.17 -1.48
N THR A 86 3.37 -6.40 -2.28
CA THR A 86 1.91 -6.47 -2.37
C THR A 86 1.46 -6.55 -3.83
N TYR A 87 0.37 -7.26 -4.07
CA TYR A 87 -0.42 -7.15 -5.30
C TYR A 87 -1.87 -6.80 -4.92
N LYS A 88 -2.48 -5.90 -5.68
CA LYS A 88 -3.88 -5.47 -5.53
C LYS A 88 -4.60 -5.51 -6.86
#